data_AF-A0A6B3I4Z7-F1
#
_entry.id   AF-A0A6B3I4Z7-F1
#
_cell.length_a   1.000
_cell.length_b   1.000
_cell.length_c   1.000
_cell.angle_alpha   90.00
_cell.angle_beta   90.00
_cell.angle_gamma   90.00
#
_symmetry.space_group_name_H-M   'P 1'
#
loop_
_entity.id
_entity.type
_entity.pdbx_description
1 polymer ?
#
loop_
_entity_poly.entity_id
_entity_poly.type
_entity_poly.pdbx_seq_one_letter_code
_entity_poly.pdbx_strand_id
1 'polypeptide(L)'
;RLEGDANDYVGKGLSGGRVVVRPDRGADHLAEYSTIAGNTIGYGATGGELFLRGRTGERFCVRNSGATVVSEGVGDHGCEYMTGGHAV
;
A
#
# COMPACT_ATOMS: atom_id res chain seq x y z
N ARG A 1 -0.70 4.69 12.37
CA ARG A 1 0.04 3.41 12.28
C ARG A 1 -0.91 2.31 12.72
N LEU A 2 -0.97 1.19 11.99
CA LEU A 2 -1.80 0.04 12.28
C LEU A 2 -0.89 -1.19 12.54
N GLU A 3 -1.22 -1.97 13.58
CA GLU A 3 -0.66 -3.30 13.85
C GLU A 3 -1.78 -4.32 13.59
N GLY A 4 -1.54 -5.27 12.68
CA GLY A 4 -2.56 -6.12 12.07
C GLY A 4 -2.57 -5.95 10.55
N ASP A 5 -3.69 -6.27 9.91
CA ASP A 5 -3.91 -6.13 8.47
C ASP A 5 -5.01 -5.11 8.15
N ALA A 6 -5.11 -4.75 6.88
CA ALA A 6 -6.14 -3.85 6.38
C ALA A 6 -6.85 -4.43 5.16
N ASN A 7 -8.06 -3.94 4.89
CA ASN A 7 -8.80 -4.29 3.68
C ASN A 7 -8.37 -3.38 2.51
N ASP A 8 -9.25 -3.22 1.52
CA ASP A 8 -9.03 -2.39 0.34
C ASP A 8 -8.85 -0.89 0.66
N TYR A 9 -8.32 -0.15 -0.32
CA TYR A 9 -8.29 1.32 -0.33
C TYR A 9 -7.45 2.00 0.76
N VAL A 10 -6.49 1.30 1.35
CA VAL A 10 -5.52 1.93 2.26
C VAL A 10 -4.84 3.09 1.53
N GLY A 11 -4.93 4.30 2.09
CA GLY A 11 -4.35 5.50 1.49
C GLY A 11 -5.08 6.01 0.24
N LYS A 12 -6.35 5.64 0.01
CA LYS A 12 -7.16 6.26 -1.05
C LYS A 12 -7.18 7.78 -0.90
N GLY A 13 -6.78 8.50 -1.94
CA GLY A 13 -6.68 9.95 -1.95
C GLY A 13 -5.66 10.51 -0.97
N LEU A 14 -4.62 9.75 -0.60
CA LEU A 14 -3.58 10.23 0.31
C LEU A 14 -2.99 11.55 -0.23
N SER A 15 -2.98 12.58 0.62
CA SER A 15 -2.69 13.96 0.23
C SER A 15 -1.68 14.62 1.18
N GLY A 16 -0.60 13.91 1.52
CA GLY A 16 0.53 14.44 2.32
C GLY A 16 0.76 13.79 3.69
N GLY A 17 -0.14 12.91 4.13
CA GLY A 17 0.00 12.18 5.39
C GLY A 17 0.93 10.97 5.28
N ARG A 18 1.26 10.37 6.44
CA ARG A 18 2.01 9.11 6.53
C ARG A 18 1.16 7.98 7.10
N VAL A 19 1.07 6.87 6.39
CA VAL A 19 0.36 5.66 6.80
C VAL A 19 1.36 4.49 6.87
N VAL A 20 1.23 3.66 7.90
CA VAL A 20 2.06 2.47 8.09
C VAL A 20 1.17 1.33 8.53
N VAL A 21 1.22 0.21 7.81
CA VAL A 21 0.55 -1.06 8.16
C VAL A 21 1.59 -2.16 8.27
N ARG A 22 1.50 -2.96 9.32
CA ARG A 22 2.40 -4.09 9.57
C ARG A 22 1.69 -5.16 10.38
N PRO A 23 2.14 -6.43 10.31
CA PRO A 23 1.58 -7.51 11.11
C PRO A 23 1.62 -7.21 12.60
N ASP A 24 0.77 -7.94 13.33
CA ASP A 24 0.85 -8.04 14.78
C ASP A 24 2.25 -8.50 15.20
N ARG A 25 2.71 -8.08 16.39
CA ARG A 25 4.05 -8.41 16.89
C ARG A 25 4.22 -9.89 17.18
N GLY A 26 3.13 -10.59 17.49
CA GLY A 26 3.09 -12.03 17.72
C GLY A 26 2.86 -12.87 16.47
N ALA A 27 2.81 -12.26 15.28
CA ALA A 27 2.66 -12.99 14.02
C ALA A 27 3.83 -13.97 13.81
N ASP A 28 3.49 -15.22 13.49
CA ASP A 28 4.41 -16.35 13.29
C ASP A 28 4.68 -16.67 11.82
N HIS A 29 4.16 -15.85 10.90
CA HIS A 29 4.39 -15.95 9.46
C HIS A 29 5.38 -14.90 8.96
N LEU A 30 5.98 -15.18 7.79
CA LEU A 30 6.85 -14.25 7.08
C LEU A 30 5.99 -13.21 6.33
N ALA A 31 6.16 -11.94 6.71
CA ALA A 31 5.31 -10.85 6.24
C ALA A 31 5.36 -10.68 4.72
N GLU A 32 6.55 -10.84 4.13
CA GLU A 32 6.82 -10.69 2.70
C GLU A 32 6.09 -11.72 1.81
N TYR A 33 5.60 -12.81 2.42
CA TYR A 33 4.81 -13.84 1.75
C TYR A 33 3.31 -13.78 2.10
N SER A 34 2.89 -12.86 2.97
CA SER A 34 1.51 -12.74 3.44
C SER A 34 0.86 -11.45 2.97
N THR A 35 -0.45 -11.51 2.72
CA THR A 35 -1.23 -10.31 2.34
C THR A 35 -1.45 -9.43 3.57
N ILE A 36 -1.03 -8.16 3.48
CA ILE A 36 -1.17 -7.16 4.56
C ILE A 36 -2.27 -6.13 4.29
N ALA A 37 -2.59 -5.90 3.02
CA ALA A 37 -3.65 -5.00 2.60
C ALA A 37 -4.34 -5.51 1.33
N GLY A 38 -5.59 -5.10 1.13
CA GLY A 38 -6.40 -5.49 -0.03
C GLY A 38 -5.99 -4.79 -1.33
N ASN A 39 -7.00 -4.47 -2.14
CA ASN A 39 -6.87 -3.93 -3.48
C ASN A 39 -6.89 -2.40 -3.50
N THR A 40 -6.51 -1.83 -4.64
CA THR A 40 -6.69 -0.40 -4.97
C THR A 40 -6.04 0.52 -3.93
N ILE A 41 -4.87 0.09 -3.46
CA ILE A 41 -4.05 0.78 -2.47
C ILE A 41 -3.52 2.08 -3.05
N GLY A 42 -3.55 3.17 -2.29
CA GLY A 42 -3.03 4.47 -2.74
C GLY A 42 -3.80 5.11 -3.90
N TYR A 43 -5.05 4.69 -4.15
CA TYR A 43 -5.81 5.17 -5.30
C TYR A 43 -5.90 6.69 -5.36
N GLY A 44 -5.39 7.29 -6.44
CA GLY A 44 -5.52 8.73 -6.68
C GLY A 44 -4.74 9.58 -5.67
N ALA A 45 -3.78 9.00 -4.97
CA ALA A 45 -2.95 9.73 -4.02
C ALA A 45 -2.17 10.85 -4.72
N THR A 46 -2.07 12.02 -4.09
CA THR A 46 -1.41 13.22 -4.64
C THR A 46 -0.16 13.61 -3.86
N GLY A 47 0.10 12.96 -2.72
CA GLY A 47 1.27 13.21 -1.89
C GLY A 47 1.25 12.36 -0.62
N GLY A 48 2.37 12.33 0.10
CA GLY A 48 2.51 11.60 1.36
C GLY A 48 3.20 10.25 1.20
N GLU A 49 3.18 9.47 2.28
CA GLU A 49 3.94 8.22 2.39
C GLU A 49 3.06 7.06 2.88
N LEU A 50 3.19 5.90 2.27
CA LEU A 50 2.49 4.67 2.67
C LEU A 50 3.47 3.50 2.73
N PHE A 51 3.67 2.91 3.90
CA PHE A 51 4.58 1.78 4.11
C PHE A 51 3.80 0.55 4.55
N LEU A 52 3.91 -0.54 3.78
CA LEU A 52 3.18 -1.78 3.96
C LEU A 52 4.17 -2.93 4.14
N ARG A 53 4.21 -3.51 5.34
CA ARG A 53 5.03 -4.69 5.64
C ARG A 53 4.27 -5.96 5.26
N GLY A 54 4.24 -6.25 3.97
CA GLY A 54 3.66 -7.45 3.37
C GLY A 54 3.13 -7.20 1.97
N ARG A 55 2.44 -8.18 1.38
CA ARG A 55 1.90 -8.11 0.01
C ARG A 55 0.56 -7.39 -0.04
N THR A 56 0.29 -6.70 -1.14
CA THR A 56 -1.03 -6.13 -1.44
C THR A 56 -1.75 -6.89 -2.54
N GLY A 57 -3.05 -6.66 -2.66
CA GLY A 57 -3.85 -7.15 -3.77
C GLY A 57 -3.60 -6.40 -5.09
N GLU A 58 -4.62 -6.45 -5.95
CA GLU A 58 -4.63 -5.86 -7.29
C GLU A 58 -4.68 -4.32 -7.28
N ARG A 59 -4.32 -3.70 -8.41
CA ARG A 59 -4.44 -2.25 -8.66
C ARG A 59 -3.71 -1.41 -7.62
N PHE A 60 -2.59 -1.91 -7.13
CA PHE A 60 -1.70 -1.18 -6.24
C PHE A 60 -1.27 0.13 -6.90
N CYS A 61 -1.40 1.25 -6.19
CA CYS A 61 -1.07 2.60 -6.66
C CYS A 61 -1.76 3.01 -7.97
N VAL A 62 -2.95 2.48 -8.26
CA VAL A 62 -3.73 2.93 -9.42
C VAL A 62 -3.95 4.43 -9.33
N ARG A 63 -3.62 5.17 -10.40
CA ARG A 63 -3.71 6.64 -10.45
C ARG A 63 -2.95 7.39 -9.35
N ASN A 64 -1.93 6.80 -8.74
CA ASN A 64 -1.03 7.56 -7.88
C ASN A 64 -0.40 8.71 -8.69
N SER A 65 -0.43 9.91 -8.12
CA SER A 65 -0.03 11.16 -8.75
C SER A 65 1.00 11.93 -7.91
N GLY A 66 1.44 11.40 -6.77
CA GLY A 66 2.46 12.08 -5.96
C GLY A 66 2.86 11.42 -4.64
N ALA A 67 2.25 10.31 -4.23
CA ALA A 67 2.65 9.62 -3.00
C ALA A 67 3.85 8.68 -3.20
N THR A 68 4.64 8.51 -2.14
CA THR A 68 5.65 7.46 -2.04
C THR A 68 5.04 6.26 -1.33
N VAL A 69 5.01 5.10 -1.98
CA VAL A 69 4.42 3.87 -1.44
C VAL A 69 5.44 2.75 -1.50
N VAL A 70 5.58 2.00 -0.42
CA VAL A 70 6.44 0.82 -0.33
C VAL A 70 5.60 -0.40 0.07
N SER A 71 5.72 -1.49 -0.67
CA SER A 71 5.09 -2.78 -0.41
C SER A 71 6.08 -3.93 -0.62
N GLU A 72 5.90 -5.06 0.07
CA GLU A 72 6.75 -6.26 -0.10
C GLU A 72 6.25 -7.17 -1.23
N GLY A 73 5.13 -6.81 -1.85
CA GLY A 73 4.62 -7.44 -3.07
C GLY A 73 3.30 -6.83 -3.52
N VAL A 74 2.96 -7.01 -4.80
CA VAL A 74 1.72 -6.49 -5.39
C VAL A 74 1.05 -7.56 -6.24
N GLY A 75 -0.27 -7.47 -6.41
CA GLY A 75 -1.03 -8.25 -7.38
C GLY A 75 -1.02 -7.62 -8.78
N ASP A 76 -1.98 -8.02 -9.60
CA ASP A 76 -2.11 -7.58 -10.99
C ASP A 76 -2.44 -6.09 -11.11
N HIS A 77 -2.13 -5.52 -12.28
CA HIS A 77 -2.42 -4.11 -12.63
C HIS A 77 -1.80 -3.08 -11.67
N GLY A 78 -0.62 -3.39 -11.11
CA GLY A 78 0.16 -2.44 -10.32
C GLY A 78 0.51 -1.18 -11.11
N CYS A 79 0.42 -0.03 -10.45
CA CYS A 79 0.71 1.31 -10.96
C CYS A 79 -0.08 1.70 -12.22
N GLU A 80 -1.23 1.06 -12.47
CA GLU A 80 -2.08 1.38 -13.61
C GLU A 80 -2.49 2.86 -13.56
N TYR A 81 -2.30 3.57 -14.67
CA TYR A 81 -2.56 5.01 -14.79
C TYR A 81 -1.84 5.90 -13.77
N MET A 82 -0.74 5.43 -13.15
CA MET A 82 0.10 6.26 -12.29
C MET A 82 0.72 7.40 -13.10
N THR A 83 0.63 8.63 -12.59
CA THR A 83 1.12 9.85 -13.26
C THR A 83 2.18 10.61 -12.45
N GLY A 84 2.48 10.18 -11.22
CA GLY A 84 3.49 10.79 -10.36
C GLY A 84 3.66 10.05 -9.04
N GLY A 85 4.69 10.42 -8.28
CA GLY A 85 5.07 9.75 -7.04
C GLY A 85 6.08 8.61 -7.25
N HIS A 86 6.28 7.80 -6.21
CA HIS A 86 7.20 6.66 -6.22
C HIS A 86 6.51 5.41 -5.66
N ALA A 87 6.72 4.27 -6.30
CA ALA A 87 6.20 2.97 -5.88
C ALA A 87 7.35 1.97 -5.85
N VAL A 88 7.58 1.35 -4.69
CA VAL A 88 8.69 0.40 -4.42
C VAL A 88 8.12 -0.93 -3.93
#